data_AF-A0A524C233-F1
#
_entry.id   AF-A0A524C233-F1
#
_cell.length_a   1.000
_cell.length_b   1.000
_cell.length_c   1.000
_cell.angle_alpha   90.00
_cell.angle_beta   90.00
_cell.angle_gamma   90.00
#
_symmetry.space_group_name_H-M   'P 1'
#
loop_
_entity.id
_entity.type
_entity.pdbx_description
1 polymer ?
#
loop_
_entity_poly.entity_id
_entity_poly.type
_entity_poly.pdbx_seq_one_letter_code
_entity_poly.pdbx_strand_id
1 'polypeptide(L)'
;MKINNAETMMLEFAENTGLSSDKPPRRYLWTDAFAVFNFIQLFKQTNEEKYKQLAITLVDQVHSILGKHRKDDPREGWLSSKEHPTKKGLRIGKSLPERKPNEPLDQELEWERDGQYFHYLTKWMVALIKMGLLCDEYSYFLWAKDLVNASLAFIHDGHMYWKMSIDLTRPLIKSMGQHDPLNGYVAYKVVNRYVDADLTKQVDQVLKLAKSIQLPTTDPLGLGELLVYGYRLFQMKEDEDLISKILEAVKFALPTINKNFHGLAFRELGLAIGLEASKHMNILESYWKLKQNIVTYWLEHQDWREHKDINQVMLATSLQPEEFLRV
;
A
#
# COMPACT_ATOMS: atom_id res chain seq x y z
N MET A 1 -23.89 6.62 -9.80
CA MET A 1 -23.80 5.15 -9.60
C MET A 1 -22.43 4.74 -9.04
N LYS A 2 -21.29 5.03 -9.72
CA LYS A 2 -19.95 4.69 -9.17
C LYS A 2 -19.61 5.35 -7.82
N ILE A 3 -19.92 6.64 -7.67
CA ILE A 3 -19.70 7.39 -6.42
C ILE A 3 -20.47 6.74 -5.27
N ASN A 4 -21.77 6.51 -5.43
CA ASN A 4 -22.61 5.90 -4.40
C ASN A 4 -22.10 4.52 -3.96
N ASN A 5 -21.60 3.69 -4.90
CA ASN A 5 -21.07 2.37 -4.54
C ASN A 5 -19.75 2.45 -3.74
N ALA A 6 -18.80 3.28 -4.19
CA ALA A 6 -17.53 3.46 -3.48
C ALA A 6 -17.75 4.09 -2.10
N GLU A 7 -18.62 5.10 -2.01
CA GLU A 7 -19.03 5.71 -0.75
C GLU A 7 -19.60 4.68 0.22
N THR A 8 -20.57 3.87 -0.23
CA THR A 8 -21.23 2.86 0.61
C THR A 8 -20.23 1.87 1.17
N MET A 9 -19.33 1.33 0.32
CA MET A 9 -18.27 0.41 0.76
C MET A 9 -17.32 1.04 1.78
N MET A 10 -16.96 2.31 1.59
CA MET A 10 -16.05 3.01 2.49
C MET A 10 -16.68 3.35 3.85
N LEU A 11 -17.98 3.68 3.87
CA LEU A 11 -18.71 3.87 5.13
C LEU A 11 -18.92 2.55 5.87
N GLU A 12 -19.23 1.46 5.17
CA GLU A 12 -19.28 0.12 5.76
C GLU A 12 -17.92 -0.32 6.31
N PHE A 13 -16.83 -0.06 5.59
CA PHE A 13 -15.47 -0.31 6.06
C PHE A 13 -15.18 0.50 7.34
N ALA A 14 -15.54 1.79 7.36
CA ALA A 14 -15.35 2.63 8.53
C ALA A 14 -16.11 2.09 9.75
N GLU A 15 -17.36 1.67 9.56
CA GLU A 15 -18.18 1.12 10.63
C GLU A 15 -17.65 -0.23 11.12
N ASN A 16 -17.33 -1.15 10.19
CA ASN A 16 -16.94 -2.53 10.51
C ASN A 16 -15.58 -2.63 11.20
N THR A 17 -14.67 -1.70 10.91
CA THR A 17 -13.33 -1.66 11.50
C THR A 17 -13.24 -0.80 12.76
N GLY A 18 -14.36 -0.25 13.25
CA GLY A 18 -14.37 0.63 14.43
C GLY A 18 -13.75 2.01 14.18
N LEU A 19 -13.68 2.46 12.92
CA LEU A 19 -13.25 3.84 12.60
C LEU A 19 -14.37 4.84 12.93
N SER A 20 -15.61 4.49 12.64
CA SER A 20 -16.80 5.34 12.84
C SER A 20 -17.89 4.67 13.67
N SER A 21 -17.54 3.73 14.54
CA SER A 21 -18.47 3.03 15.43
C SER A 21 -17.82 2.74 16.78
N ASP A 22 -18.63 2.34 17.77
CA ASP A 22 -18.17 1.96 19.11
C ASP A 22 -17.46 0.58 19.16
N LYS A 23 -17.32 -0.10 18.01
CA LYS A 23 -16.59 -1.38 17.93
C LYS A 23 -15.11 -1.15 18.24
N PRO A 24 -14.42 -2.10 18.90
CA PRO A 24 -12.97 -2.02 19.08
C PRO A 24 -12.24 -1.82 17.74
N PRO A 25 -11.40 -0.78 17.61
CA PRO A 25 -10.68 -0.52 16.37
C PRO A 25 -9.81 -1.70 15.92
N ARG A 26 -9.94 -2.07 14.64
CA ARG A 26 -9.05 -3.04 13.99
C ARG A 26 -8.33 -2.34 12.84
N ARG A 27 -7.00 -2.27 12.94
CA ARG A 27 -6.15 -1.62 11.93
C ARG A 27 -5.29 -2.65 11.23
N TYR A 28 -5.18 -2.51 9.93
CA TYR A 28 -4.39 -3.36 9.05
C TYR A 28 -3.75 -2.48 7.97
N LEU A 29 -2.44 -2.26 8.10
CA LEU A 29 -1.77 -1.09 7.51
C LEU A 29 -1.96 -0.95 5.99
N TRP A 30 -1.97 -2.06 5.25
CA TRP A 30 -2.19 -2.04 3.80
C TRP A 30 -3.61 -1.61 3.43
N THR A 31 -4.62 -2.17 4.11
CA THR A 31 -6.03 -1.81 3.89
C THR A 31 -6.28 -0.36 4.29
N ASP A 32 -5.72 0.06 5.41
CA ASP A 32 -5.86 1.43 5.90
C ASP A 32 -5.21 2.44 4.94
N ALA A 33 -4.09 2.10 4.30
CA ALA A 33 -3.48 2.96 3.27
C ALA A 33 -4.45 3.21 2.10
N PHE A 34 -5.06 2.16 1.55
CA PHE A 34 -6.09 2.29 0.51
C PHE A 34 -7.29 3.10 0.98
N ALA A 35 -7.75 2.87 2.21
CA ALA A 35 -8.85 3.62 2.79
C ALA A 35 -8.58 5.12 2.90
N VAL A 36 -7.35 5.53 3.26
CA VAL A 36 -6.95 6.96 3.26
C VAL A 36 -7.13 7.57 1.87
N PHE A 37 -6.60 6.93 0.81
CA PHE A 37 -6.77 7.46 -0.55
C PHE A 37 -8.25 7.56 -0.95
N ASN A 38 -9.06 6.57 -0.61
CA ASN A 38 -10.49 6.55 -0.93
C ASN A 38 -11.25 7.67 -0.19
N PHE A 39 -10.98 7.91 1.09
CA PHE A 39 -11.62 9.00 1.83
C PHE A 39 -11.21 10.38 1.29
N ILE A 40 -9.94 10.58 0.93
CA ILE A 40 -9.49 11.81 0.28
C ILE A 40 -10.21 11.98 -1.07
N GLN A 41 -10.34 10.91 -1.87
CA GLN A 41 -11.04 10.94 -3.15
C GLN A 41 -12.52 11.31 -2.99
N LEU A 42 -13.21 10.69 -2.02
CA LEU A 42 -14.60 11.02 -1.70
C LEU A 42 -14.76 12.47 -1.26
N PHE A 43 -13.87 12.98 -0.40
CA PHE A 43 -13.84 14.39 -0.03
C PHE A 43 -13.70 15.29 -1.26
N LYS A 44 -12.72 15.03 -2.14
CA LYS A 44 -12.49 15.84 -3.35
C LYS A 44 -13.67 15.85 -4.33
N GLN A 45 -14.46 14.77 -4.37
CA GLN A 45 -15.61 14.66 -5.27
C GLN A 45 -16.90 15.27 -4.72
N THR A 46 -17.10 15.17 -3.40
CA THR A 46 -18.37 15.54 -2.74
C THR A 46 -18.29 16.86 -2.00
N ASN A 47 -17.07 17.28 -1.63
CA ASN A 47 -16.80 18.38 -0.70
C ASN A 47 -17.44 18.20 0.69
N GLU A 48 -17.76 16.96 1.09
CA GLU A 48 -18.29 16.67 2.42
C GLU A 48 -17.15 16.43 3.43
N GLU A 49 -17.04 17.33 4.42
CA GLU A 49 -15.95 17.31 5.41
C GLU A 49 -15.85 15.99 6.21
N LYS A 50 -16.96 15.24 6.32
CA LYS A 50 -16.99 13.94 7.00
C LYS A 50 -15.92 12.97 6.48
N TYR A 51 -15.65 12.96 5.17
CA TYR A 51 -14.65 12.04 4.61
C TYR A 51 -13.21 12.50 4.93
N LYS A 52 -12.95 13.81 4.92
CA LYS A 52 -11.67 14.34 5.37
C LYS A 52 -11.45 14.00 6.86
N GLN A 53 -12.48 14.15 7.69
CA GLN A 53 -12.39 13.77 9.10
C GLN A 53 -12.17 12.25 9.28
N LEU A 54 -12.80 11.41 8.46
CA LEU A 54 -12.55 9.96 8.48
C LEU A 54 -11.10 9.63 8.11
N ALA A 55 -10.51 10.31 7.12
CA ALA A 55 -9.11 10.14 6.74
C ALA A 55 -8.15 10.54 7.87
N ILE A 56 -8.40 11.70 8.51
CA ILE A 56 -7.62 12.18 9.67
C ILE A 56 -7.70 11.18 10.82
N THR A 57 -8.93 10.82 11.24
CA THR A 57 -9.15 9.86 12.33
C THR A 57 -8.51 8.51 12.02
N LEU A 58 -8.53 8.06 10.77
CA LEU A 58 -7.89 6.81 10.38
C LEU A 58 -6.37 6.87 10.58
N VAL A 59 -5.71 7.96 10.17
CA VAL A 59 -4.28 8.13 10.40
C VAL A 59 -3.97 8.13 11.91
N ASP A 60 -4.72 8.88 12.70
CA ASP A 60 -4.55 8.94 14.16
C ASP A 60 -4.69 7.55 14.81
N GLN A 61 -5.69 6.78 14.39
CA GLN A 61 -5.89 5.44 14.89
C GLN A 61 -4.80 4.47 14.44
N VAL A 62 -4.36 4.54 13.18
CA VAL A 62 -3.24 3.73 12.69
C VAL A 62 -1.98 4.03 13.50
N HIS A 63 -1.64 5.28 13.72
CA HIS A 63 -0.45 5.66 14.48
C HIS A 63 -0.56 5.23 15.94
N SER A 64 -1.68 5.53 16.60
CA SER A 64 -1.88 5.20 18.02
C SER A 64 -2.02 3.70 18.32
N ILE A 65 -2.30 2.86 17.32
CA ILE A 65 -2.43 1.41 17.45
C ILE A 65 -1.20 0.70 16.88
N LEU A 66 -0.87 0.91 15.61
CA LEU A 66 0.21 0.22 14.90
C LEU A 66 1.60 0.84 15.14
N GLY A 67 1.68 2.08 15.62
CA GLY A 67 2.91 2.72 16.11
C GLY A 67 3.27 2.38 17.56
N LYS A 68 2.53 1.47 18.19
CA LYS A 68 2.77 0.97 19.56
C LYS A 68 3.10 -0.51 19.58
N HIS A 69 3.74 -0.95 20.65
CA HIS A 69 3.83 -2.37 20.97
C HIS A 69 2.45 -3.00 21.13
N ARG A 70 2.37 -4.32 20.90
CA ARG A 70 1.11 -5.05 21.07
C ARG A 70 0.75 -5.13 22.54
N LYS A 71 -0.55 -5.32 22.84
CA LYS A 71 -1.02 -5.49 24.23
C LYS A 71 -0.53 -6.78 24.88
N ASP A 72 -0.18 -7.77 24.08
CA ASP A 72 0.37 -9.08 24.50
C ASP A 72 1.90 -9.14 24.39
N ASP A 73 2.58 -8.02 24.09
CA ASP A 73 4.04 -7.90 24.14
C ASP A 73 4.46 -7.42 25.54
N PRO A 74 5.54 -7.95 26.14
CA PRO A 74 6.05 -7.44 27.42
C PRO A 74 6.58 -6.01 27.35
N ARG A 75 6.91 -5.50 26.15
CA ARG A 75 7.26 -4.09 25.93
C ARG A 75 5.99 -3.28 25.80
N GLU A 76 5.98 -2.10 26.42
CA GLU A 76 4.80 -1.24 26.46
C GLU A 76 5.02 0.08 25.71
N GLY A 77 3.91 0.75 25.38
CA GLY A 77 3.95 2.09 24.81
C GLY A 77 4.28 2.15 23.32
N TRP A 78 4.80 3.30 22.89
CA TRP A 78 5.15 3.57 21.50
C TRP A 78 6.39 2.76 21.08
N LEU A 79 6.42 2.28 19.83
CA LEU A 79 7.65 1.77 19.23
C LEU A 79 8.74 2.85 19.19
N SER A 80 8.30 4.12 19.17
CA SER A 80 9.13 5.31 19.21
C SER A 80 8.53 6.36 20.15
N SER A 81 7.68 7.27 19.66
CA SER A 81 7.03 8.33 20.46
C SER A 81 5.70 8.75 19.81
N LYS A 82 4.87 9.51 20.53
CA LYS A 82 3.60 10.02 19.99
C LYS A 82 3.82 11.06 18.88
N GLU A 83 4.87 11.87 19.01
CA GLU A 83 5.22 12.97 18.10
C GLU A 83 5.84 12.43 16.80
N HIS A 84 6.51 11.28 16.88
CA HIS A 84 7.14 10.59 15.75
C HIS A 84 6.71 9.13 15.65
N PRO A 85 5.40 8.84 15.48
CA PRO A 85 4.84 7.49 15.62
C PRO A 85 5.37 6.49 14.58
N THR A 86 5.95 6.98 13.48
CA THR A 86 6.46 6.17 12.37
C THR A 86 7.98 6.01 12.35
N LYS A 87 8.71 6.62 13.31
CA LYS A 87 10.19 6.63 13.33
C LYS A 87 10.85 5.26 13.50
N LYS A 88 10.08 4.28 13.98
CA LYS A 88 10.47 2.87 14.06
C LYS A 88 9.62 1.98 13.14
N GLY A 89 9.02 2.58 12.11
CA GLY A 89 8.06 1.94 11.24
C GLY A 89 6.70 1.76 11.92
N LEU A 90 5.87 0.86 11.38
CA LEU A 90 4.52 0.56 11.84
C LEU A 90 4.28 -0.95 11.73
N ARG A 91 3.59 -1.50 12.74
CA ARG A 91 3.17 -2.91 12.71
C ARG A 91 2.22 -3.21 11.55
N ILE A 92 2.14 -4.48 11.18
CA ILE A 92 1.21 -4.95 10.14
C ILE A 92 -0.24 -4.85 10.65
N GLY A 93 -0.48 -5.25 11.90
CA GLY A 93 -1.82 -5.31 12.50
C GLY A 93 -2.45 -6.70 12.46
N LYS A 94 -1.64 -7.76 12.35
CA LYS A 94 -2.10 -9.15 12.42
C LYS A 94 -2.49 -9.56 13.84
N SER A 95 -3.39 -10.54 13.95
CA SER A 95 -3.92 -11.01 15.24
C SER A 95 -2.87 -11.76 16.05
N LEU A 96 -2.02 -12.57 15.40
CA LEU A 96 -0.97 -13.32 16.09
C LEU A 96 0.30 -12.48 16.29
N PRO A 97 1.03 -12.66 17.40
CA PRO A 97 2.31 -11.99 17.62
C PRO A 97 3.34 -12.41 16.56
N GLU A 98 4.37 -11.60 16.40
CA GLU A 98 5.52 -11.98 15.57
C GLU A 98 6.21 -13.26 16.09
N ARG A 99 6.90 -13.97 15.21
CA ARG A 99 7.68 -15.15 15.59
C ARG A 99 8.84 -14.80 16.50
N LYS A 100 9.00 -15.57 17.59
CA LYS A 100 10.11 -15.37 18.54
C LYS A 100 11.46 -15.81 17.93
N PRO A 101 12.61 -15.27 18.38
CA PRO A 101 13.92 -15.63 17.82
C PRO A 101 14.23 -17.13 17.80
N ASN A 102 13.83 -17.86 18.85
CA ASN A 102 14.11 -19.29 19.01
C ASN A 102 12.99 -20.19 18.45
N GLU A 103 11.96 -19.61 17.85
CA GLU A 103 10.84 -20.36 17.31
C GLU A 103 11.09 -20.74 15.84
N PRO A 104 10.87 -22.01 15.45
CA PRO A 104 11.08 -22.45 14.08
C PRO A 104 10.18 -21.70 13.10
N LEU A 105 10.66 -21.55 11.86
CA LEU A 105 9.88 -20.95 10.79
C LEU A 105 8.77 -21.91 10.34
N ASP A 106 7.53 -21.43 10.41
CA ASP A 106 6.36 -22.03 9.77
C ASP A 106 5.87 -21.07 8.69
N GLN A 107 6.00 -21.45 7.42
CA GLN A 107 5.73 -20.53 6.30
C GLN A 107 4.26 -20.11 6.22
N GLU A 108 3.32 -21.00 6.54
CA GLU A 108 1.89 -20.68 6.46
C GLU A 108 1.49 -19.77 7.61
N LEU A 109 1.97 -20.07 8.81
CA LEU A 109 1.68 -19.27 10.00
C LEU A 109 2.26 -17.85 9.94
N GLU A 110 3.39 -17.66 9.23
CA GLU A 110 3.96 -16.33 9.06
C GLU A 110 3.04 -15.36 8.34
N TRP A 111 2.12 -15.82 7.50
CA TRP A 111 1.13 -14.94 6.88
C TRP A 111 0.14 -14.37 7.90
N GLU A 112 -0.05 -15.04 9.03
CA GLU A 112 -0.98 -14.64 10.10
C GLU A 112 -0.30 -13.93 11.28
N ARG A 113 1.03 -13.78 11.22
CA ARG A 113 1.84 -13.14 12.28
C ARG A 113 2.16 -11.69 11.99
N ASP A 114 2.17 -10.91 13.07
CA ASP A 114 2.59 -9.51 13.05
C ASP A 114 4.09 -9.37 12.77
N GLY A 115 4.57 -8.13 12.80
CA GLY A 115 5.89 -7.73 12.35
C GLY A 115 5.77 -6.41 11.62
N GLN A 116 6.64 -6.18 10.64
CA GLN A 116 6.52 -5.07 9.69
C GLN A 116 6.75 -5.56 8.27
N TYR A 117 5.93 -5.09 7.32
CA TYR A 117 6.09 -5.37 5.89
C TYR A 117 6.60 -4.16 5.14
N PHE A 118 7.66 -4.34 4.35
CA PHE A 118 8.28 -3.26 3.59
C PHE A 118 7.26 -2.54 2.70
N HIS A 119 6.54 -3.29 1.86
CA HIS A 119 5.57 -2.74 0.92
C HIS A 119 4.29 -2.17 1.57
N TYR A 120 4.06 -2.42 2.88
CA TYR A 120 2.96 -1.78 3.62
C TYR A 120 3.42 -0.40 4.07
N LEU A 121 4.66 -0.28 4.55
CA LEU A 121 5.26 1.01 4.91
C LEU A 121 5.34 1.92 3.68
N THR A 122 5.75 1.42 2.51
CA THR A 122 5.83 2.26 1.30
C THR A 122 4.48 2.78 0.83
N LYS A 123 3.40 1.99 0.95
CA LYS A 123 2.04 2.45 0.66
C LYS A 123 1.60 3.52 1.64
N TRP A 124 1.90 3.34 2.93
CA TRP A 124 1.57 4.31 3.96
C TRP A 124 2.36 5.62 3.82
N MET A 125 3.63 5.57 3.37
CA MET A 125 4.40 6.78 3.03
C MET A 125 3.65 7.66 2.02
N VAL A 126 3.15 7.06 0.93
CA VAL A 126 2.42 7.81 -0.10
C VAL A 126 1.08 8.33 0.43
N ALA A 127 0.38 7.55 1.28
CA ALA A 127 -0.86 8.01 1.93
C ALA A 127 -0.61 9.24 2.82
N LEU A 128 0.49 9.26 3.57
CA LEU A 128 0.89 10.40 4.39
C LEU A 128 1.23 11.63 3.54
N ILE A 129 1.92 11.46 2.39
CA ILE A 129 2.13 12.57 1.45
C ILE A 129 0.79 13.18 1.01
N LYS A 130 -0.21 12.35 0.67
CA LYS A 130 -1.54 12.84 0.29
C LYS A 130 -2.27 13.55 1.43
N MET A 131 -2.14 13.07 2.65
CA MET A 131 -2.68 13.74 3.83
C MET A 131 -2.02 15.09 4.09
N GLY A 132 -0.69 15.17 3.99
CA GLY A 132 0.03 16.44 4.12
C GLY A 132 -0.42 17.47 3.09
N LEU A 133 -0.61 17.06 1.84
CA LEU A 133 -1.14 17.93 0.79
C LEU A 133 -2.60 18.34 0.99
N LEU A 134 -3.43 17.45 1.57
CA LEU A 134 -4.84 17.74 1.82
C LEU A 134 -5.04 18.67 3.02
N CYS A 135 -4.30 18.43 4.10
CA CYS A 135 -4.47 19.13 5.38
C CYS A 135 -3.57 20.37 5.52
N ASP A 136 -2.58 20.53 4.64
CA ASP A 136 -1.53 21.55 4.76
C ASP A 136 -0.79 21.46 6.11
N GLU A 137 -0.51 20.22 6.54
CA GLU A 137 0.11 19.94 7.84
C GLU A 137 1.46 19.24 7.67
N TYR A 138 2.51 19.88 8.17
CA TYR A 138 3.89 19.42 8.01
C TYR A 138 4.16 18.04 8.65
N SER A 139 3.44 17.71 9.72
CA SER A 139 3.61 16.45 10.47
C SER A 139 3.48 15.22 9.56
N TYR A 140 2.56 15.22 8.58
CA TYR A 140 2.41 14.10 7.66
C TYR A 140 3.64 13.88 6.78
N PHE A 141 4.26 14.95 6.27
CA PHE A 141 5.50 14.87 5.49
C PHE A 141 6.66 14.36 6.36
N LEU A 142 6.75 14.84 7.60
CA LEU A 142 7.73 14.37 8.58
C LEU A 142 7.58 12.87 8.86
N TRP A 143 6.37 12.39 9.08
CA TRP A 143 6.10 10.97 9.33
C TRP A 143 6.37 10.09 8.09
N ALA A 144 6.16 10.60 6.88
CA ALA A 144 6.55 9.91 5.65
C ALA A 144 8.08 9.78 5.54
N LYS A 145 8.82 10.85 5.86
CA LYS A 145 10.29 10.84 5.93
C LYS A 145 10.81 9.85 6.98
N ASP A 146 10.18 9.82 8.15
CA ASP A 146 10.52 8.88 9.23
C ASP A 146 10.38 7.42 8.76
N LEU A 147 9.34 7.11 7.98
CA LEU A 147 9.18 5.78 7.39
C LEU A 147 10.28 5.44 6.40
N VAL A 148 10.69 6.37 5.52
CA VAL A 148 11.80 6.14 4.57
C VAL A 148 13.05 5.71 5.32
N ASN A 149 13.36 6.37 6.43
CA ASN A 149 14.53 6.03 7.24
C ASN A 149 14.34 4.70 8.00
N ALA A 150 13.15 4.44 8.55
CA ALA A 150 12.87 3.18 9.22
C ALA A 150 12.94 1.97 8.26
N SER A 151 12.45 2.11 7.03
CA SER A 151 12.41 1.03 6.05
C SER A 151 13.79 0.64 5.51
N LEU A 152 14.83 1.44 5.73
CA LEU A 152 16.22 1.01 5.45
C LEU A 152 16.64 -0.20 6.28
N ALA A 153 16.03 -0.43 7.45
CA ALA A 153 16.29 -1.60 8.28
C ALA A 153 15.89 -2.93 7.60
N PHE A 154 15.16 -2.91 6.49
CA PHE A 154 14.85 -4.09 5.70
C PHE A 154 15.99 -4.49 4.76
N ILE A 155 17.04 -3.67 4.63
CA ILE A 155 18.17 -3.90 3.73
C ILE A 155 19.42 -4.25 4.55
N HIS A 156 19.92 -5.48 4.39
CA HIS A 156 21.11 -6.00 5.08
C HIS A 156 22.08 -6.53 4.03
N ASP A 157 23.35 -6.08 4.07
CA ASP A 157 24.41 -6.57 3.17
C ASP A 157 24.03 -6.60 1.68
N GLY A 158 23.25 -5.61 1.23
CA GLY A 158 22.80 -5.53 -0.16
C GLY A 158 21.63 -6.47 -0.52
N HIS A 159 20.96 -7.05 0.46
CA HIS A 159 19.75 -7.87 0.29
C HIS A 159 18.56 -7.25 1.03
N MET A 160 17.37 -7.30 0.43
CA MET A 160 16.14 -6.80 1.04
C MET A 160 15.26 -7.95 1.54
N TYR A 161 14.75 -7.82 2.76
CA TYR A 161 13.73 -8.71 3.31
C TYR A 161 12.36 -8.08 3.16
N TRP A 162 11.30 -8.86 2.89
CA TRP A 162 9.95 -8.29 2.82
C TRP A 162 9.25 -8.21 4.18
N LYS A 163 9.70 -9.01 5.17
CA LYS A 163 9.14 -9.06 6.54
C LYS A 163 10.21 -8.99 7.60
N MET A 164 10.14 -7.97 8.45
CA MET A 164 11.00 -7.75 9.60
C MET A 164 10.20 -7.86 10.91
N SER A 165 10.91 -8.00 12.02
CA SER A 165 10.31 -7.89 13.36
C SER A 165 9.76 -6.49 13.63
N ILE A 166 8.88 -6.39 14.63
CA ILE A 166 8.23 -5.17 15.12
C ILE A 166 9.28 -4.11 15.50
N ASP A 167 10.42 -4.50 16.07
CA ASP A 167 11.53 -3.61 16.41
C ASP A 167 12.54 -3.40 15.28
N LEU A 168 12.30 -3.99 14.10
CA LEU A 168 13.14 -3.95 12.91
C LEU A 168 14.57 -4.50 13.08
N THR A 169 14.81 -5.30 14.13
CA THR A 169 16.15 -5.82 14.44
C THR A 169 16.50 -7.10 13.69
N ARG A 170 15.51 -7.88 13.22
CA ARG A 170 15.76 -9.17 12.55
C ARG A 170 14.76 -9.47 11.43
N PRO A 171 15.20 -10.17 10.36
CA PRO A 171 14.28 -10.70 9.36
C PRO A 171 13.43 -11.83 9.94
N LEU A 172 12.13 -11.74 9.74
CA LEU A 172 11.20 -12.85 10.04
C LEU A 172 11.10 -13.80 8.86
N ILE A 173 11.18 -13.27 7.64
CA ILE A 173 11.29 -14.03 6.39
C ILE A 173 12.52 -13.57 5.63
N LYS A 174 13.33 -14.55 5.19
CA LYS A 174 14.63 -14.29 4.52
C LYS A 174 14.51 -13.98 3.02
N SER A 175 13.37 -14.26 2.39
CA SER A 175 13.14 -13.93 0.99
C SER A 175 12.91 -12.43 0.81
N MET A 176 13.03 -11.99 -0.44
CA MET A 176 12.70 -10.64 -0.90
C MET A 176 11.34 -10.66 -1.61
N GLY A 177 10.53 -9.62 -1.42
CA GLY A 177 9.32 -9.43 -2.23
C GLY A 177 9.74 -9.07 -3.66
N GLN A 178 9.12 -9.70 -4.66
CA GLN A 178 9.59 -9.62 -6.05
C GLN A 178 9.79 -8.17 -6.53
N HIS A 179 8.82 -7.29 -6.26
CA HIS A 179 8.85 -5.89 -6.68
C HIS A 179 9.07 -4.91 -5.52
N ASP A 180 9.39 -5.39 -4.32
CA ASP A 180 9.60 -4.54 -3.14
C ASP A 180 10.68 -3.47 -3.40
N PRO A 181 11.85 -3.78 -3.98
CA PRO A 181 12.85 -2.76 -4.32
C PRO A 181 12.33 -1.66 -5.27
N LEU A 182 11.54 -2.03 -6.29
CA LEU A 182 10.96 -1.07 -7.24
C LEU A 182 9.88 -0.22 -6.57
N ASN A 183 9.02 -0.84 -5.76
CA ASN A 183 8.02 -0.14 -4.96
C ASN A 183 8.69 0.89 -4.02
N GLY A 184 9.75 0.47 -3.31
CA GLY A 184 10.55 1.35 -2.46
C GLY A 184 11.16 2.52 -3.23
N TYR A 185 11.75 2.23 -4.40
CA TYR A 185 12.31 3.26 -5.27
C TYR A 185 11.29 4.34 -5.64
N VAL A 186 10.13 3.94 -6.14
CA VAL A 186 9.06 4.87 -6.54
C VAL A 186 8.52 5.63 -5.34
N ALA A 187 8.23 4.95 -4.22
CA ALA A 187 7.70 5.59 -3.02
C ALA A 187 8.69 6.62 -2.43
N TYR A 188 9.99 6.30 -2.38
CA TYR A 188 11.00 7.22 -1.87
C TYR A 188 11.13 8.45 -2.76
N LYS A 189 11.05 8.31 -4.10
CA LYS A 189 11.01 9.47 -5.01
C LYS A 189 9.79 10.34 -4.78
N VAL A 190 8.62 9.75 -4.54
CA VAL A 190 7.42 10.52 -4.17
C VAL A 190 7.68 11.30 -2.88
N VAL A 191 8.15 10.65 -1.81
CA VAL A 191 8.43 11.34 -0.54
C VAL A 191 9.46 12.46 -0.72
N ASN A 192 10.56 12.21 -1.43
CA ASN A 192 11.65 13.17 -1.66
C ASN A 192 11.18 14.48 -2.34
N ARG A 193 10.08 14.46 -3.10
CA ARG A 193 9.55 15.65 -3.77
C ARG A 193 8.82 16.62 -2.83
N TYR A 194 8.35 16.14 -1.68
CA TYR A 194 7.45 16.90 -0.80
C TYR A 194 8.04 17.16 0.59
N VAL A 195 9.09 16.44 0.98
CA VAL A 195 9.74 16.66 2.28
C VAL A 195 10.85 17.70 2.16
N ASP A 196 11.04 18.49 3.22
CA ASP A 196 12.18 19.40 3.36
C ASP A 196 13.42 18.62 3.84
N ALA A 197 13.93 17.73 2.99
CA ALA A 197 15.16 16.96 3.18
C ALA A 197 15.62 16.35 1.85
N ASP A 198 16.93 16.18 1.67
CA ASP A 198 17.49 15.40 0.57
C ASP A 198 17.55 13.91 0.93
N LEU A 199 16.70 13.10 0.28
CA LEU A 199 16.65 11.64 0.41
C LEU A 199 17.34 10.91 -0.75
N THR A 200 18.14 11.60 -1.58
CA THR A 200 18.79 11.01 -2.76
C THR A 200 19.62 9.76 -2.41
N LYS A 201 20.31 9.76 -1.27
CA LYS A 201 21.08 8.59 -0.81
C LYS A 201 20.19 7.37 -0.55
N GLN A 202 19.03 7.57 0.07
CA GLN A 202 18.06 6.51 0.36
C GLN A 202 17.43 6.00 -0.93
N VAL A 203 17.09 6.90 -1.86
CA VAL A 203 16.60 6.58 -3.20
C VAL A 203 17.61 5.74 -3.98
N ASP A 204 18.89 6.14 -4.00
CA ASP A 204 19.96 5.42 -4.69
C ASP A 204 20.20 4.02 -4.11
N GLN A 205 20.06 3.87 -2.79
CA GLN A 205 20.22 2.58 -2.12
C GLN A 205 19.18 1.57 -2.59
N VAL A 206 17.90 1.95 -2.68
CA VAL A 206 16.85 1.05 -3.18
C VAL A 206 16.90 0.88 -4.70
N LEU A 207 17.33 1.90 -5.45
CA LEU A 207 17.51 1.82 -6.91
C LEU A 207 18.52 0.73 -7.30
N LYS A 208 19.62 0.60 -6.55
CA LYS A 208 20.63 -0.46 -6.79
C LYS A 208 20.00 -1.85 -6.75
N LEU A 209 19.09 -2.11 -5.81
CA LEU A 209 18.36 -3.36 -5.69
C LEU A 209 17.29 -3.51 -6.78
N ALA A 210 16.58 -2.42 -7.10
CA ALA A 210 15.55 -2.41 -8.14
C ALA A 210 16.11 -2.76 -9.54
N LYS A 211 17.39 -2.45 -9.82
CA LYS A 211 18.04 -2.79 -11.09
C LYS A 211 18.23 -4.30 -11.30
N SER A 212 18.21 -5.11 -10.26
CA SER A 212 18.44 -6.57 -10.34
C SER A 212 17.19 -7.43 -10.24
N ILE A 213 16.01 -6.85 -10.07
CA ILE A 213 14.78 -7.63 -9.89
C ILE A 213 14.26 -8.20 -11.22
N GLN A 214 13.56 -9.33 -11.14
CA GLN A 214 12.74 -9.81 -12.25
C GLN A 214 11.40 -9.07 -12.29
N LEU A 215 11.15 -8.36 -13.39
CA LEU A 215 9.92 -7.60 -13.58
C LEU A 215 8.71 -8.49 -13.94
N PRO A 216 8.79 -9.43 -14.93
CA PRO A 216 7.61 -10.20 -15.32
C PRO A 216 7.00 -10.99 -14.16
N THR A 217 5.67 -10.98 -14.06
CA THR A 217 4.91 -11.75 -13.07
C THR A 217 3.58 -12.20 -13.65
N THR A 218 3.09 -13.36 -13.22
CA THR A 218 1.75 -13.87 -13.57
C THR A 218 0.70 -13.49 -12.53
N ASP A 219 1.10 -12.81 -11.45
CA ASP A 219 0.19 -12.33 -10.42
C ASP A 219 -0.56 -11.07 -10.88
N PRO A 220 -1.91 -11.06 -10.91
CA PRO A 220 -2.69 -9.88 -11.27
C PRO A 220 -2.37 -8.64 -10.42
N LEU A 221 -2.16 -8.82 -9.10
CA LEU A 221 -1.82 -7.69 -8.22
C LEU A 221 -0.47 -7.09 -8.61
N GLY A 222 0.57 -7.94 -8.74
CA GLY A 222 1.91 -7.52 -9.16
C GLY A 222 1.92 -6.82 -10.54
N LEU A 223 1.16 -7.30 -11.52
CA LEU A 223 1.01 -6.61 -12.82
C LEU A 223 0.34 -5.24 -12.68
N GLY A 224 -0.70 -5.17 -11.86
CA GLY A 224 -1.36 -3.90 -11.55
C GLY A 224 -0.39 -2.91 -10.89
N GLU A 225 0.39 -3.37 -9.92
CA GLU A 225 1.39 -2.57 -9.23
C GLU A 225 2.51 -2.08 -10.16
N LEU A 226 3.01 -2.92 -11.07
CA LEU A 226 3.98 -2.50 -12.09
C LEU A 226 3.45 -1.32 -12.94
N LEU A 227 2.20 -1.39 -13.39
CA LEU A 227 1.57 -0.29 -14.13
C LEU A 227 1.44 0.98 -13.30
N VAL A 228 1.12 0.85 -12.01
CA VAL A 228 1.08 1.98 -11.06
C VAL A 228 2.47 2.59 -10.89
N TYR A 229 3.51 1.78 -10.70
CA TYR A 229 4.89 2.26 -10.57
C TYR A 229 5.36 2.99 -11.83
N GLY A 230 5.10 2.43 -13.01
CA GLY A 230 5.39 3.07 -14.29
C GLY A 230 4.66 4.40 -14.46
N TYR A 231 3.37 4.45 -14.08
CA TYR A 231 2.59 5.69 -14.17
C TYR A 231 3.09 6.78 -13.21
N ARG A 232 3.45 6.42 -11.98
CA ARG A 232 4.00 7.38 -11.01
C ARG A 232 5.33 7.97 -11.50
N LEU A 233 6.22 7.13 -12.04
CA LEU A 233 7.46 7.59 -12.67
C LEU A 233 7.18 8.51 -13.87
N PHE A 234 6.21 8.14 -14.72
CA PHE A 234 5.76 8.96 -15.85
C PHE A 234 5.25 10.34 -15.41
N GLN A 235 4.39 10.41 -14.38
CA GLN A 235 3.88 11.67 -13.82
C GLN A 235 5.01 12.55 -13.27
N MET A 236 6.02 11.94 -12.64
CA MET A 236 7.18 12.63 -12.10
C MET A 236 8.18 13.09 -13.18
N LYS A 237 8.06 12.57 -14.42
CA LYS A 237 9.00 12.71 -15.54
C LYS A 237 10.38 12.13 -15.21
N GLU A 238 10.38 10.92 -14.68
CA GLU A 238 11.57 10.25 -14.13
C GLU A 238 11.78 8.87 -14.77
N ASP A 239 13.03 8.50 -15.01
CA ASP A 239 13.47 7.14 -15.38
C ASP A 239 12.75 6.49 -16.59
N GLU A 240 12.75 7.17 -17.74
CA GLU A 240 12.11 6.68 -18.97
C GLU A 240 12.54 5.26 -19.41
N ASP A 241 13.81 4.90 -19.18
CA ASP A 241 14.33 3.54 -19.44
C ASP A 241 13.65 2.48 -18.54
N LEU A 242 13.48 2.79 -17.25
CA LEU A 242 12.82 1.88 -16.31
C LEU A 242 11.33 1.76 -16.62
N ILE A 243 10.67 2.88 -16.98
CA ILE A 243 9.28 2.85 -17.47
C ILE A 243 9.19 1.90 -18.67
N SER A 244 10.08 2.04 -19.66
CA SER A 244 10.08 1.17 -20.85
C SER A 244 10.20 -0.31 -20.50
N LYS A 245 11.14 -0.67 -19.60
CA LYS A 245 11.33 -2.05 -19.12
C LYS A 245 10.11 -2.59 -18.39
N ILE A 246 9.47 -1.78 -17.54
CA ILE A 246 8.22 -2.14 -16.87
C ILE A 246 7.13 -2.43 -17.91
N LEU A 247 6.97 -1.57 -18.91
CA LEU A 247 5.95 -1.75 -19.94
C LEU A 247 6.19 -2.98 -20.82
N GLU A 248 7.45 -3.30 -21.14
CA GLU A 248 7.81 -4.55 -21.83
C GLU A 248 7.43 -5.78 -21.00
N ALA A 249 7.78 -5.79 -19.70
CA ALA A 249 7.43 -6.89 -18.80
C ALA A 249 5.91 -7.07 -18.68
N VAL A 250 5.15 -5.97 -18.57
CA VAL A 250 3.68 -6.02 -18.53
C VAL A 250 3.12 -6.53 -19.87
N LYS A 251 3.59 -6.03 -21.02
CA LYS A 251 3.13 -6.48 -22.35
C LYS A 251 3.38 -7.97 -22.56
N PHE A 252 4.47 -8.51 -22.02
CA PHE A 252 4.80 -9.92 -22.10
C PHE A 252 3.88 -10.79 -21.23
N ALA A 253 3.57 -10.37 -20.01
CA ALA A 253 2.83 -11.16 -19.04
C ALA A 253 1.29 -11.01 -19.13
N LEU A 254 0.79 -9.84 -19.54
CA LEU A 254 -0.65 -9.57 -19.59
C LEU A 254 -1.46 -10.55 -20.46
N PRO A 255 -0.94 -11.05 -21.61
CA PRO A 255 -1.62 -12.10 -22.39
C PRO A 255 -1.80 -13.43 -21.64
N THR A 256 -0.98 -13.72 -20.62
CA THR A 256 -1.04 -14.99 -19.88
C THR A 256 -2.07 -14.96 -18.75
N ILE A 257 -2.64 -13.79 -18.43
CA ILE A 257 -3.67 -13.67 -17.40
C ILE A 257 -4.96 -14.33 -17.87
N ASN A 258 -5.44 -15.29 -17.10
CA ASN A 258 -6.71 -15.93 -17.36
C ASN A 258 -7.86 -14.96 -17.07
N LYS A 259 -8.45 -14.43 -18.15
CA LYS A 259 -9.54 -13.43 -18.09
C LYS A 259 -10.87 -13.98 -17.56
N ASN A 260 -10.99 -15.31 -17.43
CA ASN A 260 -12.20 -16.01 -17.01
C ASN A 260 -12.07 -16.64 -15.62
N PHE A 261 -10.91 -16.51 -14.96
CA PHE A 261 -10.71 -17.03 -13.62
C PHE A 261 -10.87 -15.89 -12.62
N HIS A 262 -11.83 -16.06 -11.72
CA HIS A 262 -12.06 -15.15 -10.60
C HIS A 262 -11.56 -15.81 -9.32
N GLY A 263 -10.36 -15.42 -8.90
CA GLY A 263 -9.69 -15.96 -7.72
C GLY A 263 -9.86 -15.07 -6.50
N LEU A 264 -8.78 -14.45 -6.06
CA LEU A 264 -8.79 -13.47 -4.98
C LEU A 264 -9.13 -12.09 -5.53
N ALA A 265 -10.28 -11.54 -5.14
CA ALA A 265 -10.81 -10.28 -5.67
C ALA A 265 -9.80 -9.13 -5.62
N PHE A 266 -9.14 -8.91 -4.47
CA PHE A 266 -8.15 -7.84 -4.34
C PHE A 266 -6.99 -7.93 -5.36
N ARG A 267 -6.62 -9.13 -5.83
CA ARG A 267 -5.56 -9.27 -6.84
C ARG A 267 -6.01 -8.77 -8.20
N GLU A 268 -7.19 -9.18 -8.64
CA GLU A 268 -7.77 -8.72 -9.90
C GLU A 268 -8.12 -7.23 -9.87
N LEU A 269 -8.64 -6.74 -8.73
CA LEU A 269 -8.91 -5.32 -8.53
C LEU A 269 -7.61 -4.49 -8.57
N GLY A 270 -6.49 -5.05 -8.07
CA GLY A 270 -5.17 -4.47 -8.25
C GLY A 270 -4.79 -4.31 -9.72
N LEU A 271 -5.00 -5.36 -10.54
CA LEU A 271 -4.82 -5.27 -11.99
C LEU A 271 -5.73 -4.20 -12.61
N ALA A 272 -7.00 -4.13 -12.21
CA ALA A 272 -7.94 -3.14 -12.72
C ALA A 272 -7.49 -1.69 -12.41
N ILE A 273 -6.92 -1.44 -11.22
CA ILE A 273 -6.34 -0.14 -10.86
C ILE A 273 -5.14 0.18 -11.77
N GLY A 274 -4.23 -0.77 -11.98
CA GLY A 274 -3.09 -0.59 -12.90
C GLY A 274 -3.50 -0.35 -14.36
N LEU A 275 -4.55 -1.02 -14.83
CA LEU A 275 -5.12 -0.79 -16.17
C LEU A 275 -5.80 0.59 -16.30
N GLU A 276 -6.16 1.24 -15.21
CA GLU A 276 -6.53 2.66 -15.27
C GLU A 276 -5.28 3.54 -15.38
N ALA A 277 -4.20 3.20 -14.70
CA ALA A 277 -2.91 3.89 -14.87
C ALA A 277 -2.43 3.85 -16.33
N SER A 278 -2.59 2.71 -17.00
CA SER A 278 -2.25 2.56 -18.43
C SER A 278 -3.09 3.45 -19.35
N LYS A 279 -4.37 3.70 -19.02
CA LYS A 279 -5.20 4.67 -19.76
C LYS A 279 -4.67 6.09 -19.66
N HIS A 280 -4.25 6.51 -18.48
CA HIS A 280 -3.68 7.85 -18.30
C HIS A 280 -2.36 8.04 -19.06
N MET A 281 -1.63 6.96 -19.33
CA MET A 281 -0.44 6.97 -20.20
C MET A 281 -0.78 6.77 -21.69
N ASN A 282 -2.05 6.58 -22.05
CA ASN A 282 -2.52 6.23 -23.39
C ASN A 282 -1.81 4.99 -23.98
N ILE A 283 -1.69 3.92 -23.19
CA ILE A 283 -1.09 2.65 -23.61
C ILE A 283 -2.01 1.48 -23.27
N LEU A 284 -1.75 0.32 -23.89
CA LEU A 284 -2.48 -0.93 -23.65
C LEU A 284 -4.00 -0.80 -23.88
N GLU A 285 -4.39 -0.03 -24.90
CA GLU A 285 -5.79 0.25 -25.23
C GLU A 285 -6.66 -1.01 -25.34
N SER A 286 -6.09 -2.08 -25.92
CA SER A 286 -6.76 -3.39 -26.07
C SER A 286 -7.15 -4.06 -24.74
N TYR A 287 -6.59 -3.61 -23.62
CA TYR A 287 -6.87 -4.14 -22.28
C TYR A 287 -7.76 -3.23 -21.43
N TRP A 288 -8.15 -2.05 -21.93
CA TRP A 288 -9.01 -1.13 -21.16
C TRP A 288 -10.39 -1.71 -20.85
N LYS A 289 -10.91 -2.58 -21.73
CA LYS A 289 -12.16 -3.33 -21.49
C LYS A 289 -11.99 -4.39 -20.39
N LEU A 290 -10.80 -4.96 -20.23
CA LEU A 290 -10.53 -5.93 -19.16
C LEU A 290 -10.73 -5.30 -17.78
N LYS A 291 -10.30 -4.05 -17.57
CA LYS A 291 -10.62 -3.30 -16.34
C LYS A 291 -12.12 -3.32 -16.07
N GLN A 292 -12.92 -2.92 -17.07
CA GLN A 292 -14.37 -2.80 -16.90
C GLN A 292 -14.99 -4.14 -16.54
N ASN A 293 -14.57 -5.22 -17.21
CA ASN A 293 -15.06 -6.57 -16.91
C ASN A 293 -14.74 -7.00 -15.47
N ILE A 294 -13.51 -6.79 -15.00
CA ILE A 294 -13.10 -7.13 -13.63
C ILE A 294 -13.94 -6.36 -12.60
N VAL A 295 -14.07 -5.04 -12.78
CA VAL A 295 -14.80 -4.19 -11.83
C VAL A 295 -16.29 -4.54 -11.82
N THR A 296 -16.91 -4.74 -12.98
CA THR A 296 -18.32 -5.15 -13.08
C THR A 296 -18.55 -6.49 -12.39
N TYR A 297 -17.68 -7.49 -12.63
CA TYR A 297 -17.80 -8.79 -11.99
C TYR A 297 -17.79 -8.67 -10.46
N TRP A 298 -16.79 -8.00 -9.89
CA TRP A 298 -16.68 -7.87 -8.43
C TRP A 298 -17.70 -6.92 -7.79
N LEU A 299 -18.30 -6.00 -8.57
CA LEU A 299 -19.49 -5.25 -8.13
C LEU A 299 -20.70 -6.17 -7.95
N GLU A 300 -20.85 -7.18 -8.80
CA GLU A 300 -21.99 -8.12 -8.78
C GLU A 300 -21.76 -9.30 -7.80
N HIS A 301 -20.51 -9.57 -7.41
CA HIS A 301 -20.11 -10.73 -6.60
C HIS A 301 -19.35 -10.31 -5.32
N GLN A 302 -20.08 -9.75 -4.35
CA GLN A 302 -19.53 -9.21 -3.09
C GLN A 302 -19.75 -10.14 -1.88
N ASP A 303 -19.98 -11.43 -2.08
CA ASP A 303 -20.19 -12.45 -1.04
C ASP A 303 -18.88 -12.91 -0.38
N TRP A 304 -17.99 -11.96 -0.08
CA TRP A 304 -16.66 -12.23 0.47
C TRP A 304 -16.73 -12.64 1.95
N ARG A 305 -16.35 -13.90 2.21
CA ARG A 305 -16.15 -14.41 3.58
C ARG A 305 -14.75 -14.11 4.11
N GLU A 306 -13.76 -14.22 3.24
CA GLU A 306 -12.36 -13.95 3.54
C GLU A 306 -11.93 -12.61 2.93
N HIS A 307 -11.00 -11.93 3.59
CA HIS A 307 -10.42 -10.67 3.11
C HIS A 307 -11.45 -9.57 2.80
N LYS A 308 -12.64 -9.60 3.43
CA LYS A 308 -13.74 -8.67 3.15
C LYS A 308 -13.28 -7.21 3.14
N ASP A 309 -12.61 -6.76 4.20
CA ASP A 309 -12.15 -5.37 4.33
C ASP A 309 -11.15 -4.99 3.22
N ILE A 310 -10.25 -5.92 2.84
CA ILE A 310 -9.28 -5.74 1.75
C ILE A 310 -10.01 -5.61 0.41
N ASN A 311 -10.95 -6.52 0.12
CA ASN A 311 -11.70 -6.52 -1.12
C ASN A 311 -12.58 -5.26 -1.25
N GLN A 312 -13.19 -4.81 -0.14
CA GLN A 312 -14.01 -3.59 -0.11
C GLN A 312 -13.19 -2.35 -0.48
N VAL A 313 -12.05 -2.09 0.19
CA VAL A 313 -11.24 -0.90 -0.12
C VAL A 313 -10.64 -0.97 -1.52
N MET A 314 -10.28 -2.17 -2.00
CA MET A 314 -9.76 -2.35 -3.36
C MET A 314 -10.82 -2.13 -4.43
N LEU A 315 -12.05 -2.57 -4.20
CA LEU A 315 -13.16 -2.33 -5.11
C LEU A 315 -13.50 -0.85 -5.17
N ALA A 316 -13.61 -0.18 -4.02
CA ALA A 316 -13.77 1.26 -3.95
C ALA A 316 -12.65 2.02 -4.70
N THR A 317 -11.39 1.62 -4.50
CA THR A 317 -10.25 2.20 -5.22
C THR A 317 -10.37 1.97 -6.72
N SER A 318 -10.74 0.76 -7.17
CA SER A 318 -10.86 0.46 -8.61
C SER A 318 -11.96 1.27 -9.32
N LEU A 319 -13.00 1.67 -8.58
CA LEU A 319 -14.09 2.53 -9.05
C LEU A 319 -13.64 3.99 -9.18
N GLN A 320 -12.75 4.45 -8.29
CA GLN A 320 -12.29 5.84 -8.16
C GLN A 320 -10.79 5.91 -7.83
N PRO A 321 -9.91 5.51 -8.76
CA PRO A 321 -8.50 5.30 -8.45
C PRO A 321 -7.66 6.59 -8.46
N GLU A 322 -8.26 7.75 -8.75
CA GLU A 322 -7.53 8.96 -9.10
C GLU A 322 -6.57 9.41 -7.99
N GLU A 323 -7.02 9.43 -6.73
CA GLU A 323 -6.15 9.83 -5.61
C GLU A 323 -5.03 8.82 -5.34
N PHE A 324 -5.32 7.51 -5.45
CA PHE A 324 -4.32 6.46 -5.27
C PHE A 324 -3.23 6.51 -6.35
N LEU A 325 -3.61 6.79 -7.60
CA LEU A 325 -2.70 6.79 -8.73
C LEU A 325 -1.79 8.02 -8.79
N ARG A 326 -2.23 9.17 -8.30
CA ARG A 326 -1.46 10.43 -8.35
C ARG A 326 -0.23 10.38 -7.44
N VAL A 327 0.90 10.88 -7.93
CA VAL A 327 2.05 11.32 -7.12
C VAL A 327 1.87 12.71 -6.55
#